data_AF-A0A368HAF9-F1
#
_entry.id   AF-A0A368HAF9-F1
#
_cell.length_a   1.000
_cell.length_b   1.000
_cell.length_c   1.000
_cell.angle_alpha   90.00
_cell.angle_beta   90.00
_cell.angle_gamma   90.00
#
_symmetry.space_group_name_H-M   'P 1'
#
loop_
_entity.id
_entity.type
_entity.pdbx_description
1 polymer ?
#
loop_
_entity_poly.entity_id
_entity_poly.type
_entity_poly.pdbx_seq_one_letter_code
_entity_poly.pdbx_strand_id
1 'polypeptide(L)'
;MAHRIGQIHFYRGVNFGADNWLVFKRVTVDQVTTGKTDCSVDPEQNGLTKLETDEKEKVAVESLANPYSGESCLARLGWNKLMTVIVREMKRGFLEEAMRNCKEEDNNGMM
;
A
#
# COMPACT_ATOMS: atom_id res chain seq x y z
N MET A 1 10.73 -13.77 1.52
CA MET A 1 10.97 -12.32 1.63
C MET A 1 10.07 -11.64 2.66
N ALA A 2 8.73 -11.67 2.53
CA ALA A 2 7.81 -11.00 3.48
C ALA A 2 8.00 -11.45 4.96
N HIS A 3 8.20 -12.75 5.19
CA HIS A 3 8.54 -13.29 6.51
C HIS A 3 9.78 -12.63 7.14
N ARG A 4 10.87 -12.51 6.37
CA ARG A 4 12.10 -11.81 6.81
C ARG A 4 11.86 -10.34 7.14
N ILE A 5 10.97 -9.66 6.41
CA ILE A 5 10.59 -8.28 6.74
C ILE A 5 9.89 -8.22 8.11
N GLY A 6 9.04 -9.20 8.43
CA GLY A 6 8.44 -9.37 9.75
C GLY A 6 9.46 -9.47 10.88
N GLN A 7 10.50 -10.28 10.69
CA GLN A 7 11.61 -10.42 11.65
C GLN A 7 12.34 -9.08 11.85
N ILE A 8 12.61 -8.35 10.76
CA ILE A 8 13.26 -7.03 10.83
C ILE A 8 12.40 -6.02 11.62
N HIS A 9 11.06 -6.08 11.49
CA HIS A 9 10.16 -5.20 12.23
C HIS A 9 10.22 -5.44 13.74
N PHE A 10 10.39 -6.71 14.16
CA PHE A 10 10.60 -7.05 15.56
C PHE A 10 11.88 -6.37 16.10
N TYR A 11 13.02 -6.57 15.43
CA TYR A 11 14.28 -5.97 15.87
C TYR A 11 14.31 -4.44 15.81
N ARG A 12 13.46 -3.83 14.98
CA ARG A 12 13.30 -2.37 14.92
C ARG A 12 12.28 -1.80 15.89
N GLY A 13 11.69 -2.63 16.77
CA GLY A 13 10.70 -2.18 17.74
C GLY A 13 9.41 -1.66 17.11
N VAL A 14 9.08 -2.10 15.90
CA VAL A 14 7.85 -1.69 15.21
C VAL A 14 6.68 -2.55 15.69
N ASN A 15 5.61 -1.91 16.16
CA ASN A 15 4.42 -2.63 16.63
C ASN A 15 3.68 -3.34 15.48
N PHE A 16 3.38 -4.63 15.66
CA PHE A 16 2.58 -5.40 14.70
C PHE A 16 1.06 -5.32 14.97
N GLY A 17 0.52 -4.10 15.08
CA GLY A 17 -0.91 -3.87 15.37
C GLY A 17 -1.81 -4.14 14.16
N ALA A 18 -2.92 -4.86 14.35
CA ALA A 18 -3.81 -5.28 13.27
C ALA A 18 -4.32 -4.09 12.44
N ASP A 19 -4.73 -2.99 13.09
CA ASP A 19 -5.29 -1.82 12.42
C ASP A 19 -4.29 -1.16 11.48
N ASN A 20 -3.02 -1.02 11.90
CA ASN A 20 -1.96 -0.44 11.07
C ASN A 20 -1.75 -1.24 9.78
N TRP A 21 -1.69 -2.57 9.89
CA TRP A 21 -1.47 -3.45 8.74
C TRP A 21 -2.68 -3.57 7.82
N LEU A 22 -3.90 -3.49 8.38
CA LEU A 22 -5.13 -3.45 7.59
C LEU A 22 -5.26 -2.12 6.82
N VAL A 23 -4.88 -1.01 7.43
CA VAL A 23 -4.81 0.30 6.77
C VAL A 23 -3.74 0.28 5.67
N PHE A 24 -2.53 -0.21 5.98
CA PHE A 24 -1.44 -0.35 5.00
C PHE A 24 -1.87 -1.20 3.79
N LYS A 25 -2.51 -2.35 4.03
CA LYS A 25 -3.08 -3.19 2.97
C LYS A 25 -4.09 -2.41 2.12
N ARG A 26 -5.05 -1.71 2.76
CA ARG A 26 -6.08 -0.95 2.04
C ARG A 26 -5.45 0.11 1.13
N VAL A 27 -4.61 0.96 1.71
CA VAL A 27 -3.93 2.05 0.98
C VAL A 27 -3.09 1.48 -0.16
N THR A 28 -2.35 0.41 0.06
CA THR A 28 -1.55 -0.22 -1.00
C THR A 28 -2.44 -0.68 -2.16
N VAL A 29 -3.54 -1.40 -1.88
CA VAL A 29 -4.48 -1.87 -2.91
C VAL A 29 -5.10 -0.68 -3.65
N ASP A 30 -5.51 0.37 -2.93
CA ASP A 30 -6.10 1.56 -3.55
C ASP A 30 -5.09 2.26 -4.47
N GLN A 31 -3.84 2.46 -4.02
CA GLN A 31 -2.82 3.15 -4.80
C GLN A 31 -2.45 2.40 -6.09
N VAL A 32 -2.20 1.09 -6.00
CA VAL A 32 -1.77 0.29 -7.16
C VAL A 32 -2.90 0.03 -8.17
N THR A 33 -4.16 0.26 -7.80
CA THR A 33 -5.32 0.02 -8.68
C THR A 33 -5.95 1.29 -9.23
N THR A 34 -5.69 2.46 -8.62
CA THR A 34 -6.30 3.73 -9.03
C THR A 34 -5.58 4.38 -10.21
N GLY A 35 -4.43 3.87 -10.66
CA GLY A 35 -3.72 4.37 -11.84
C GLY A 35 -3.21 5.80 -11.75
N LYS A 36 -3.36 6.47 -10.59
CA LYS A 36 -2.69 7.73 -10.26
C LYS A 36 -1.24 7.46 -9.90
N THR A 37 -0.46 7.01 -10.87
CA THR A 37 0.96 7.34 -10.85
C THR A 37 1.02 8.85 -11.01
N ASP A 38 1.57 9.55 -10.01
CA ASP A 38 2.05 10.93 -10.16
C ASP A 38 3.19 10.94 -11.18
N CYS A 39 2.89 10.60 -12.44
CA CYS A 39 3.71 11.01 -13.57
C CYS A 39 3.48 12.50 -13.70
N SER A 40 4.34 13.26 -13.00
CA SER A 40 4.86 14.57 -13.40
C SER A 40 4.22 15.10 -14.69
N VAL A 41 3.15 15.86 -14.55
CA VAL A 41 2.81 16.88 -15.55
C VAL A 41 3.87 17.97 -15.33
N ASP A 42 4.65 18.26 -16.37
CA ASP A 42 5.77 19.21 -16.39
C ASP A 42 5.51 20.48 -15.55
N PRO A 43 6.50 20.95 -14.75
CA PRO A 43 6.40 22.23 -14.07
C PRO A 43 6.98 23.34 -14.96
N GLU A 44 6.42 23.58 -16.14
CA GLU A 44 6.71 24.82 -16.89
C GLU A 44 5.45 25.35 -17.58
N GLN A 45 4.70 26.21 -16.88
CA GLN A 45 4.26 27.48 -17.45
C GLN A 45 3.73 28.42 -16.37
N ASN A 46 4.64 29.26 -15.87
CA ASN A 46 4.28 30.55 -15.30
C ASN A 46 3.87 31.49 -16.46
N GLY A 47 2.69 32.10 -16.38
CA GLY A 47 2.42 33.34 -17.15
C GLY A 47 0.96 33.61 -17.55
N LEU A 48 0.29 34.45 -16.74
CA LEU A 48 -0.46 35.64 -17.17
C LEU A 48 -1.79 35.51 -17.97
N THR A 49 -2.90 35.78 -17.24
CA THR A 49 -4.19 36.43 -17.61
C THR A 49 -4.77 36.27 -19.03
N LYS A 50 -6.06 35.89 -19.14
CA LYS A 50 -7.19 36.78 -19.53
C LYS A 50 -8.55 36.06 -19.51
N LEU A 51 -9.58 36.79 -19.08
CA LEU A 51 -11.01 36.47 -19.09
C LEU A 51 -11.59 36.21 -20.49
N GLU A 52 -12.67 35.40 -20.47
CA GLU A 52 -13.90 35.47 -21.28
C GLU A 52 -14.02 34.80 -22.66
N THR A 53 -14.95 33.82 -22.67
CA THR A 53 -16.07 33.66 -23.62
C THR A 53 -15.99 32.59 -24.72
N ASP A 54 -17.04 31.77 -24.67
CA ASP A 54 -17.76 31.03 -25.70
C ASP A 54 -17.47 29.56 -26.05
N GLU A 55 -18.61 28.90 -26.14
CA GLU A 55 -18.90 27.49 -26.32
C GLU A 55 -18.37 26.94 -27.67
N LYS A 56 -17.67 25.80 -27.63
CA LYS A 56 -17.99 24.64 -28.48
C LYS A 56 -17.08 23.43 -28.21
N GLU A 57 -17.76 22.37 -27.78
CA GLU A 57 -17.67 21.04 -28.41
C GLU A 57 -16.30 20.35 -28.47
N LYS A 58 -16.06 19.44 -27.52
CA LYS A 58 -16.16 17.97 -27.76
C LYS A 58 -15.34 17.20 -26.71
N VAL A 59 -16.06 16.47 -25.87
CA VAL A 59 -15.69 15.12 -25.39
C VAL A 59 -14.27 15.00 -24.82
N ALA A 60 -14.08 15.47 -23.58
CA ALA A 60 -13.02 14.98 -22.69
C ALA A 60 -13.59 14.61 -21.30
N VAL A 61 -14.87 14.24 -21.29
CA VAL A 61 -15.47 13.47 -20.19
C VAL A 61 -15.43 12.02 -20.66
N GLU A 62 -14.86 11.13 -19.85
CA GLU A 62 -14.67 9.68 -20.07
C GLU A 62 -13.25 9.21 -20.40
N SER A 63 -12.29 9.56 -19.54
CA SER A 63 -11.34 8.53 -19.06
C SER A 63 -11.01 8.72 -17.59
N LEU A 64 -12.05 9.01 -16.79
CA LEU A 64 -12.06 8.52 -15.42
C LEU A 64 -12.15 7.01 -15.55
N ALA A 65 -11.01 6.32 -15.52
CA ALA A 65 -10.95 4.86 -15.43
C ALA A 65 -11.93 4.46 -14.32
N ASN A 66 -13.10 3.94 -14.70
CA ASN A 66 -14.14 3.62 -13.74
C ASN A 66 -13.52 2.62 -12.76
N PRO A 67 -13.36 2.95 -11.47
CA PRO A 67 -12.74 2.04 -10.51
C PRO A 67 -13.56 0.75 -10.34
N TYR A 68 -14.80 0.74 -10.85
CA TYR A 68 -15.71 -0.39 -10.93
C TYR A 68 -15.77 -1.06 -12.31
N SER A 69 -14.86 -0.78 -13.23
CA SER A 69 -14.73 -1.59 -14.46
C SER A 69 -14.40 -3.04 -14.09
N GLY A 70 -14.88 -4.01 -14.89
CA GLY A 70 -14.66 -5.44 -14.61
C GLY A 70 -13.18 -5.82 -14.50
N GLU A 71 -12.29 -5.18 -15.27
CA GLU A 71 -10.85 -5.39 -15.20
C GLU A 71 -10.22 -4.74 -13.97
N SER A 72 -10.66 -3.52 -13.60
CA SER A 72 -10.29 -2.84 -12.35
C SER A 72 -10.69 -3.67 -11.13
N CYS A 73 -11.86 -4.32 -11.16
CA CYS A 73 -12.35 -5.12 -10.04
C CYS A 73 -11.53 -6.42 -9.85
N LEU A 74 -11.09 -7.07 -10.93
CA LEU A 74 -10.24 -8.25 -10.87
C LEU A 74 -8.83 -7.90 -10.38
N ALA A 75 -8.24 -6.81 -10.88
CA ALA A 75 -6.96 -6.31 -10.40
C ALA A 75 -7.03 -6.00 -8.89
N ARG A 76 -8.07 -5.29 -8.44
CA ARG A 76 -8.31 -4.98 -7.03
C ARG A 76 -8.46 -6.24 -6.17
N LEU A 77 -9.20 -7.24 -6.64
CA LEU A 77 -9.32 -8.53 -5.94
C LEU A 77 -7.97 -9.26 -5.84
N GLY A 78 -7.20 -9.30 -6.93
CA GLY A 78 -5.88 -9.92 -6.98
C GLY A 78 -4.91 -9.28 -6.00
N TRP A 79 -4.79 -7.95 -6.03
CA TRP A 79 -3.97 -7.19 -5.09
C TRP A 79 -4.43 -7.36 -3.64
N ASN A 80 -5.73 -7.40 -3.39
CA ASN A 80 -6.26 -7.64 -2.04
C ASN A 80 -5.84 -9.01 -1.49
N LYS A 81 -5.93 -10.06 -2.31
CA LYS A 81 -5.48 -11.41 -1.93
C LYS A 81 -3.97 -11.46 -1.71
N LEU A 82 -3.17 -10.89 -2.62
CA LEU A 82 -1.72 -10.83 -2.49
C LEU A 82 -1.29 -10.11 -1.21
N MET A 83 -1.82 -8.91 -0.96
CA MET A 83 -1.50 -8.13 0.23
C MET A 83 -1.91 -8.84 1.52
N THR A 84 -2.99 -9.64 1.49
CA THR A 84 -3.38 -10.50 2.62
C THR A 84 -2.28 -11.52 2.95
N VAL A 85 -1.73 -12.18 1.92
CA VAL A 85 -0.65 -13.16 2.09
C VAL A 85 0.60 -12.46 2.62
N ILE A 86 0.96 -11.29 2.08
CA ILE A 86 2.12 -10.51 2.53
C ILE A 86 2.01 -10.15 4.01
N VAL A 87 0.88 -9.56 4.44
CA VAL A 87 0.67 -9.18 5.84
C VAL A 87 0.70 -10.41 6.76
N ARG A 88 0.12 -11.54 6.32
CA ARG A 88 0.16 -12.79 7.09
C ARG A 88 1.58 -13.33 7.27
N GLU A 89 2.37 -13.35 6.20
CA GLU A 89 3.76 -13.81 6.25
C GLU A 89 4.63 -12.89 7.11
N MET A 90 4.43 -11.57 7.02
CA MET A 90 5.10 -10.60 7.89
C MET A 90 4.73 -10.82 9.35
N LYS A 91 3.44 -11.02 9.65
CA LYS A 91 2.99 -11.33 11.02
C LYS A 91 3.63 -12.61 11.54
N ARG A 92 3.70 -13.65 10.71
CA ARG A 92 4.34 -14.92 11.09
C ARG A 92 5.81 -14.69 11.44
N GLY A 93 6.57 -14.01 10.58
CA GLY A 93 7.98 -13.72 10.85
C GLY A 93 8.21 -12.87 12.09
N PHE A 94 7.36 -11.86 12.33
CA PHE A 94 7.41 -11.04 13.54
C PHE A 94 7.19 -11.87 14.81
N LEU A 95 6.14 -12.69 14.84
CA LEU A 95 5.79 -13.50 16.02
C LEU A 95 6.80 -14.62 16.29
N GLU A 96 7.28 -15.30 15.25
CA GLU A 96 8.32 -16.32 15.41
C GLU A 96 9.63 -15.73 15.95
N GLU A 97 9.98 -14.51 15.56
CA GLU A 97 11.14 -13.80 16.08
C GLU A 97 10.95 -13.43 17.57
N ALA A 98 9.80 -12.89 17.92
CA ALA A 98 9.46 -12.59 19.32
C ALA A 98 9.52 -13.85 20.20
N MET A 99 8.93 -14.95 19.74
CA MET A 99 8.93 -16.23 20.46
C MET A 99 10.33 -16.82 20.63
N ARG A 100 11.24 -16.61 19.67
CA ARG A 100 12.62 -17.09 19.79
C ARG A 100 13.38 -16.31 20.85
N ASN A 101 13.24 -14.98 20.86
CA ASN A 101 13.93 -14.12 21.82
C ASN A 101 13.43 -14.35 23.25
N CYS A 102 12.12 -14.58 23.47
CA CYS A 102 11.62 -14.94 24.81
C CYS A 102 12.25 -16.26 25.34
N LYS A 103 12.43 -17.25 24.45
CA LYS A 103 13.06 -18.54 24.84
C LYS A 103 14.55 -18.43 25.10
N GLU A 104 15.24 -17.53 24.40
CA GLU A 104 16.66 -17.25 24.63
C GLU A 104 16.88 -16.56 25.99
N GLU A 105 15.98 -15.66 26.39
CA GLU A 105 16.00 -15.03 27.72
C GLU A 105 15.77 -16.06 28.85
N ASP A 106 14.79 -16.97 28.69
CA ASP A 106 14.52 -18.03 29.68
C ASP A 106 15.73 -18.98 29.87
N ASN A 107 16.45 -19.31 28.80
CA ASN A 107 17.63 -20.19 28.86
C ASN A 107 18.87 -19.48 29.44
N ASN A 108 19.05 -18.19 29.17
CA ASN A 108 20.18 -17.42 29.74
C ASN A 108 19.96 -17.04 31.21
N GLY A 109 18.72 -17.03 31.71
CA GLY A 109 18.41 -16.81 33.13
C GLY A 109 18.61 -18.05 34.02
N MET A 110 18.88 -19.22 33.43
CA MET A 110 19.09 -20.50 34.12
C MET A 110 20.57 -20.93 34.21
N MET A 111 21.50 -20.12 33.70
CA MET A 111 22.95 -20.27 33.91
C MET A 111 23.48 -19.21 34.88
#